data_AF-A0A7H4MG01-F1
#
_entry.id   AF-A0A7H4MG01-F1
#
_cell.length_a   1.000
_cell.length_b   1.000
_cell.length_c   1.000
_cell.angle_alpha   90.00
_cell.angle_beta   90.00
_cell.angle_gamma   90.00
#
_symmetry.space_group_name_H-M   'P 1'
#
loop_
_entity.id
_entity.type
_entity.pdbx_description
1 polymer ?
#
loop_
_entity_poly.entity_id
_entity_poly.type
_entity_poly.pdbx_seq_one_letter_code
_entity_poly.pdbx_strand_id
1 'polypeptide(L)'
;MVQKNGGQFPYELRVSDYDGYNQFLVHRSSQPLMSPAWSPDGSKLAYVTFESGRSALVVQTLANGAVRQIASFPQHNGAPAFSPDGSKLAFALSKTGSLNLYVMDLGSGQIRQVTNGRSNNTEPSWFPDSQNLAFTSDQAGRPQVYKVNINGGTPQRITWEGSQNQDADVSADGKNHGNGQLGRRSAAHCQTRSGSGWCTGSVINVFRRNAKSGT
;
A
#
# COMPACT_ATOMS: atom_id res chain seq x y z
N MET A 1 8.75 -5.36 -23.11
CA MET A 1 8.28 -4.76 -24.38
C MET A 1 7.39 -3.57 -24.06
N VAL A 2 7.59 -2.43 -24.72
CA VAL A 2 6.80 -1.21 -24.49
C VAL A 2 5.50 -1.31 -25.31
N GLN A 3 4.37 -1.58 -24.65
CA GLN A 3 3.06 -1.28 -25.25
C GLN A 3 2.71 0.16 -24.93
N LYS A 4 3.12 1.10 -25.81
CA LYS A 4 2.47 2.41 -25.89
C LYS A 4 1.24 2.27 -26.79
N ASN A 5 0.11 1.91 -26.21
CA ASN A 5 -1.17 2.15 -26.89
C ASN A 5 -1.64 3.54 -26.46
N GLY A 6 -1.58 4.50 -27.37
CA GLY A 6 -2.28 5.80 -27.27
C GLY A 6 -3.80 5.64 -27.37
N GLY A 7 -4.36 4.71 -26.61
CA GLY A 7 -5.80 4.44 -26.52
C GLY A 7 -6.46 5.24 -25.41
N GLN A 8 -7.80 5.20 -25.38
CA GLN A 8 -8.67 5.89 -24.42
C GLN A 8 -8.33 5.63 -22.93
N PHE A 9 -7.60 4.55 -22.64
CA PHE A 9 -7.21 4.12 -21.29
C PHE A 9 -5.71 3.81 -21.25
N PRO A 10 -4.83 4.82 -21.09
CA PRO A 10 -3.38 4.63 -21.12
C PRO A 10 -2.80 4.06 -19.82
N TYR A 11 -3.62 3.93 -18.75
CA TYR A 11 -3.20 3.38 -17.46
C TYR A 11 -3.74 1.96 -17.28
N GLU A 12 -2.86 1.01 -16.99
CA GLU A 12 -3.24 -0.38 -16.77
C GLU A 12 -2.66 -0.94 -15.48
N LEU A 13 -3.49 -1.62 -14.71
CA LEU A 13 -3.07 -2.48 -13.62
C LEU A 13 -3.09 -3.92 -14.12
N ARG A 14 -1.93 -4.57 -14.08
CA ARG A 14 -1.74 -5.95 -14.54
C ARG A 14 -1.15 -6.80 -13.43
N VAL A 15 -1.47 -8.09 -13.45
CA VAL A 15 -0.84 -9.10 -12.58
C VAL A 15 -0.11 -10.11 -13.45
N SER A 16 1.06 -10.56 -13.00
CA SER A 16 1.81 -11.65 -13.61
C SER A 16 2.40 -12.56 -12.52
N ASP A 17 2.86 -13.75 -12.89
CA ASP A 17 3.73 -14.55 -12.04
C ASP A 17 5.09 -13.86 -11.87
N TYR A 18 5.86 -14.24 -10.83
CA TYR A 18 7.09 -13.54 -10.42
C TYR A 18 8.17 -13.45 -11.52
N ASP A 19 8.15 -14.40 -12.45
CA ASP A 19 9.03 -14.49 -13.62
C ASP A 19 8.51 -13.67 -14.82
N GLY A 20 7.36 -13.01 -14.67
CA GLY A 20 6.70 -12.20 -15.70
C GLY A 20 5.75 -12.97 -16.61
N TYR A 21 5.62 -14.29 -16.46
CA TYR A 21 4.69 -15.11 -17.24
C TYR A 21 3.26 -14.99 -16.71
N ASN A 22 2.31 -15.54 -17.47
CA ASN A 22 0.88 -15.58 -17.12
C ASN A 22 0.28 -14.21 -16.75
N GLN A 23 0.69 -13.18 -17.50
CA GLN A 23 0.19 -11.83 -17.29
C GLN A 23 -1.28 -11.71 -17.68
N PHE A 24 -2.09 -11.09 -16.81
CA PHE A 24 -3.47 -10.71 -17.11
C PHE A 24 -3.77 -9.29 -16.63
N LEU A 25 -4.77 -8.69 -17.26
CA LEU A 25 -5.26 -7.35 -16.95
C LEU A 25 -6.23 -7.39 -15.77
N VAL A 26 -6.02 -6.51 -14.79
CA VAL A 26 -6.91 -6.34 -13.64
C VAL A 26 -7.86 -5.16 -13.87
N HIS A 27 -7.32 -4.01 -14.28
CA HIS A 27 -8.10 -2.79 -14.51
C HIS A 27 -7.43 -1.87 -15.54
N ARG A 28 -8.25 -1.13 -16.30
CA ARG A 28 -7.80 -0.08 -17.23
C ARG A 28 -8.42 1.24 -16.86
N SER A 29 -7.67 2.32 -17.03
CA SER A 29 -8.12 3.65 -16.69
C SER A 29 -7.60 4.74 -17.63
N SER A 30 -8.41 5.76 -17.82
CA SER A 30 -8.04 7.01 -18.50
C SER A 30 -7.21 7.92 -17.59
N GLN A 31 -7.24 7.65 -16.28
CA GLN A 31 -6.55 8.38 -15.23
C GLN A 31 -5.55 7.47 -14.50
N PRO A 32 -4.57 8.04 -13.78
CA PRO A 32 -3.58 7.24 -13.07
C PRO A 32 -4.19 6.19 -12.14
N LEU A 33 -3.52 5.04 -12.06
CA LEU A 33 -3.71 4.03 -11.02
C LEU A 33 -2.45 4.01 -10.16
N MET A 34 -2.56 3.78 -8.85
CA MET A 34 -1.41 3.84 -7.94
C MET A 34 -1.48 2.81 -6.81
N SER A 35 -0.30 2.50 -6.27
CA SER A 35 -0.10 1.84 -4.98
C SER A 35 -0.90 0.54 -4.78
N PRO A 36 -0.74 -0.47 -5.66
CA PRO A 36 -1.44 -1.72 -5.50
C PRO A 36 -0.93 -2.51 -4.28
N ALA A 37 -1.84 -3.18 -3.57
CA ALA A 37 -1.52 -4.04 -2.44
C ALA A 37 -2.34 -5.33 -2.47
N TRP A 38 -1.66 -6.46 -2.29
CA TRP A 38 -2.26 -7.79 -2.23
C TRP A 38 -2.95 -8.05 -0.90
N SER A 39 -4.14 -8.66 -0.93
CA SER A 39 -4.67 -9.38 0.22
C SER A 39 -3.79 -10.61 0.52
N PRO A 40 -3.68 -11.04 1.79
CA PRO A 40 -2.77 -12.14 2.18
C PRO A 40 -3.15 -13.48 1.55
N ASP A 41 -4.43 -13.69 1.23
CA ASP A 41 -4.94 -14.86 0.51
C ASP A 41 -4.73 -14.81 -1.01
N GLY A 42 -4.20 -13.69 -1.54
CA GLY A 42 -4.00 -13.48 -2.98
C GLY A 42 -5.29 -13.33 -3.79
N SER A 43 -6.46 -13.19 -3.16
CA SER A 43 -7.74 -13.11 -3.89
C SER A 43 -8.14 -11.70 -4.31
N LYS A 44 -7.51 -10.66 -3.73
CA LYS A 44 -7.87 -9.25 -3.93
C LYS A 44 -6.66 -8.36 -4.13
N LEU A 45 -6.88 -7.26 -4.85
CA LEU A 45 -5.96 -6.13 -4.91
C LEU A 45 -6.66 -4.86 -4.42
N ALA A 46 -6.06 -4.19 -3.45
CA ALA A 46 -6.36 -2.80 -3.16
C ALA A 46 -5.53 -1.91 -4.09
N TYR A 47 -6.07 -0.80 -4.58
CA TYR A 47 -5.33 0.19 -5.35
C TYR A 47 -6.05 1.54 -5.33
N VAL A 48 -5.33 2.60 -5.70
CA VAL A 48 -5.87 3.95 -5.85
C VAL A 48 -6.21 4.19 -7.32
N THR A 49 -7.40 4.73 -7.57
CA THR A 49 -7.85 5.21 -8.88
C THR A 49 -8.16 6.70 -8.83
N PHE A 50 -8.00 7.40 -9.95
CA PHE A 50 -8.33 8.82 -10.12
C PHE A 50 -9.50 9.05 -11.09
N GLU A 51 -10.22 7.98 -11.46
CA GLU A 51 -11.30 8.00 -12.47
C GLU A 51 -12.46 8.94 -12.14
N SER A 52 -12.71 9.19 -10.85
CA SER A 52 -13.72 10.15 -10.41
C SER A 52 -13.22 11.60 -10.39
N GLY A 53 -12.06 11.88 -10.99
CA GLY A 53 -11.40 13.19 -10.96
C GLY A 53 -10.65 13.51 -9.66
N ARG A 54 -10.65 12.58 -8.70
CA ARG A 54 -9.92 12.65 -7.41
C ARG A 54 -9.50 11.26 -6.97
N SER A 55 -8.56 11.17 -6.02
CA SER A 55 -8.11 9.88 -5.50
C SER A 55 -9.25 9.13 -4.80
N ALA A 56 -9.43 7.86 -5.17
CA ALA A 56 -10.32 6.92 -4.50
C ALA A 56 -9.57 5.61 -4.26
N LEU A 57 -9.66 5.10 -3.03
CA LEU A 57 -9.13 3.81 -2.65
C LEU A 57 -10.21 2.74 -2.82
N VAL A 58 -9.89 1.70 -3.59
CA VAL A 58 -10.79 0.57 -3.87
C VAL A 58 -10.10 -0.76 -3.62
N VAL A 59 -10.91 -1.81 -3.44
CA VAL A 59 -10.47 -3.22 -3.39
C VAL A 59 -11.22 -4.00 -4.46
N GLN A 60 -10.49 -4.63 -5.37
CA GLN A 60 -11.05 -5.46 -6.43
C GLN A 60 -10.78 -6.95 -6.14
N THR A 61 -11.84 -7.76 -6.23
CA THR A 61 -11.73 -9.23 -6.19
C THR A 61 -11.32 -9.72 -7.57
N LEU A 62 -10.22 -10.49 -7.65
CA LEU A 62 -9.62 -10.84 -8.94
C LEU A 62 -10.41 -11.88 -9.72
N ALA A 63 -11.09 -12.80 -9.03
CA ALA A 63 -11.82 -13.90 -9.67
C ALA A 63 -13.02 -13.43 -10.51
N ASN A 64 -13.66 -12.32 -10.14
CA ASN A 64 -14.90 -11.84 -10.77
C ASN A 64 -14.88 -10.33 -11.10
N GLY A 65 -13.79 -9.63 -10.79
CA GLY A 65 -13.67 -8.19 -11.02
C GLY A 65 -14.51 -7.31 -10.10
N ALA A 66 -15.17 -7.85 -9.07
CA ALA A 66 -16.02 -7.05 -8.19
C ALA A 66 -15.19 -5.99 -7.42
N VAL A 67 -15.61 -4.72 -7.50
CA VAL A 67 -14.93 -3.58 -6.87
C VAL A 67 -15.71 -3.08 -5.66
N ARG A 68 -15.05 -3.01 -4.50
CA ARG A 68 -15.55 -2.37 -3.28
C ARG A 68 -14.82 -1.04 -3.07
N GLN A 69 -15.57 0.06 -2.98
CA GLN A 69 -15.00 1.34 -2.58
C GLN A 69 -14.69 1.32 -1.08
N ILE A 70 -13.46 1.72 -0.72
CA ILE A 70 -13.00 1.81 0.68
C ILE A 70 -13.05 3.25 1.17
N ALA A 71 -12.50 4.18 0.39
CA ALA A 71 -12.44 5.59 0.75
C ALA A 71 -12.41 6.50 -0.48
N SER A 72 -13.15 7.60 -0.43
CA SER A 72 -13.14 8.68 -1.43
C SER A 72 -13.46 10.02 -0.74
N PHE A 73 -12.73 10.31 0.33
CA PHE A 73 -12.84 11.58 1.04
C PHE A 73 -12.20 12.71 0.20
N PRO A 74 -12.46 13.99 0.52
CA PRO A 74 -11.72 15.09 -0.07
C PRO A 74 -10.20 14.89 0.05
N GLN A 75 -9.45 15.41 -0.92
CA GLN A 75 -7.99 15.33 -1.01
C GLN A 75 -7.46 13.90 -1.25
N HIS A 76 -6.46 13.45 -0.49
CA HIS A 76 -5.72 12.21 -0.74
C HIS A 76 -6.31 11.00 0.00
N ASN A 77 -6.48 9.90 -0.72
CA ASN A 77 -6.91 8.58 -0.24
C ASN A 77 -5.97 7.53 -0.85
N GLY A 78 -5.13 6.85 -0.06
CA GLY A 78 -4.21 5.87 -0.63
C GLY A 78 -3.36 5.12 0.38
N ALA A 79 -2.23 4.59 -0.07
CA ALA A 79 -1.32 3.79 0.76
C ALA A 79 -1.93 2.51 1.36
N PRO A 80 -2.69 1.71 0.60
CA PRO A 80 -3.31 0.53 1.19
C PRO A 80 -2.27 -0.52 1.60
N ALA A 81 -2.50 -1.16 2.74
CA ALA A 81 -1.79 -2.35 3.17
C ALA A 81 -2.74 -3.29 3.92
N PHE A 82 -2.89 -4.52 3.43
CA PHE A 82 -3.68 -5.54 4.12
C PHE A 82 -2.91 -6.08 5.33
N SER A 83 -3.62 -6.28 6.43
CA SER A 83 -3.10 -7.02 7.58
C SER A 83 -2.81 -8.49 7.21
N PRO A 84 -1.77 -9.12 7.80
CA PRO A 84 -1.42 -10.51 7.55
C PRO A 84 -2.55 -11.51 7.84
N ASP A 85 -3.41 -11.22 8.81
CA ASP A 85 -4.57 -12.06 9.15
C ASP A 85 -5.77 -11.87 8.20
N GLY A 86 -5.69 -10.92 7.26
CA GLY A 86 -6.73 -10.64 6.27
C GLY A 86 -7.97 -9.93 6.81
N SER A 87 -7.99 -9.55 8.09
CA SER A 87 -9.16 -8.94 8.74
C SER A 87 -9.25 -7.43 8.53
N LYS A 88 -8.13 -6.76 8.26
CA LYS A 88 -8.01 -5.29 8.23
C LYS A 88 -7.27 -4.78 7.00
N LEU A 89 -7.56 -3.53 6.65
CA LEU A 89 -6.86 -2.73 5.65
C LEU A 89 -6.40 -1.41 6.29
N ALA A 90 -5.09 -1.19 6.37
CA ALA A 90 -4.51 0.11 6.74
C ALA A 90 -4.37 0.99 5.49
N PHE A 91 -4.52 2.30 5.66
CA PHE A 91 -4.37 3.28 4.58
C PHE A 91 -4.16 4.69 5.15
N ALA A 92 -3.78 5.63 4.29
CA ALA A 92 -3.56 7.03 4.65
C ALA A 92 -4.61 7.94 4.00
N LEU A 93 -5.18 8.86 4.80
CA LEU A 93 -6.08 9.92 4.35
C LEU A 93 -5.52 11.28 4.74
N SER A 94 -5.69 12.30 3.89
CA SER A 94 -5.35 13.69 4.24
C SER A 94 -6.55 14.55 4.65
N LYS A 95 -7.74 13.97 4.83
CA LYS A 95 -9.01 14.69 5.06
C LYS A 95 -9.01 15.67 6.25
N THR A 96 -8.04 15.56 7.16
CA THR A 96 -7.87 16.43 8.34
C THR A 96 -6.79 17.50 8.17
N GLY A 97 -6.28 17.71 6.95
CA GLY A 97 -5.27 18.72 6.62
C GLY A 97 -3.84 18.18 6.47
N SER A 98 -3.51 17.09 7.17
CA SER A 98 -2.26 16.32 7.01
C SER A 98 -2.56 14.83 6.82
N LEU A 99 -1.64 14.09 6.21
CA LEU A 99 -1.78 12.64 6.07
C LEU A 99 -1.81 11.96 7.44
N ASN A 100 -2.82 11.14 7.67
CA ASN A 100 -2.96 10.34 8.87
C ASN A 100 -3.34 8.90 8.51
N LEU A 101 -2.94 7.97 9.37
CA LEU A 101 -3.24 6.55 9.22
C LEU A 101 -4.63 6.21 9.74
N TYR A 102 -5.31 5.37 8.98
CA TYR A 102 -6.61 4.80 9.28
C TYR A 102 -6.54 3.29 9.06
N VAL A 103 -7.39 2.56 9.78
CA VAL A 103 -7.58 1.12 9.61
C VAL A 103 -9.06 0.84 9.44
N MET A 104 -9.41 0.11 8.38
CA MET A 104 -10.75 -0.45 8.18
C MET A 104 -10.75 -1.91 8.63
N ASP A 105 -11.75 -2.29 9.43
CA ASP A 105 -12.14 -3.68 9.61
C ASP A 105 -12.92 -4.15 8.37
N LEU A 106 -12.44 -5.19 7.69
CA LEU A 106 -12.99 -5.59 6.39
C LEU A 106 -14.34 -6.31 6.49
N GLY A 107 -14.63 -6.94 7.64
CA GLY A 107 -15.90 -7.61 7.90
C GLY A 107 -17.04 -6.61 8.16
N SER A 108 -16.83 -5.66 9.08
CA SER A 108 -17.83 -4.67 9.46
C SER A 108 -17.82 -3.42 8.57
N GLY A 109 -16.70 -3.13 7.89
CA GLY A 109 -16.49 -1.87 7.17
C GLY A 109 -16.19 -0.66 8.06
N GLN A 110 -16.08 -0.84 9.38
CA GLN A 110 -15.78 0.27 10.29
C GLN A 110 -14.36 0.79 10.06
N ILE A 111 -14.23 2.11 9.96
CA ILE A 111 -12.95 2.82 9.82
C ILE A 111 -12.60 3.50 11.14
N ARG A 112 -11.37 3.29 11.61
CA ARG A 112 -10.81 3.95 12.79
C ARG A 112 -9.53 4.70 12.45
N GLN A 113 -9.38 5.90 13.00
CA GLN A 113 -8.14 6.68 12.91
C GLN A 113 -7.10 6.16 13.90
N VAL A 114 -5.84 6.04 13.45
CA VAL A 114 -4.71 5.53 14.25
C VAL A 114 -3.76 6.67 14.64
N THR A 115 -3.50 7.61 13.74
CA THR A 115 -2.71 8.82 14.03
C THR A 115 -3.57 10.06 13.87
N ASN A 116 -3.33 11.09 14.69
CA ASN A 116 -4.10 12.35 14.69
C ASN A 116 -3.23 13.60 14.83
N GLY A 117 -1.92 13.48 14.53
CA GLY A 117 -0.96 14.59 14.62
C GLY A 117 -0.99 15.51 13.40
N ARG A 118 -0.22 16.61 13.49
CA ARG A 118 -0.04 17.57 12.40
C ARG A 118 0.99 17.14 11.34
N SER A 119 1.85 16.18 11.68
CA SER A 119 2.78 15.56 10.74
C SER A 119 2.02 14.78 9.66
N ASN A 120 2.69 14.53 8.54
CA ASN A 120 2.23 13.56 7.55
C ASN A 120 2.67 12.16 8.00
N ASN A 121 1.70 11.26 8.12
CA ASN A 121 1.86 9.86 8.50
C ASN A 121 1.24 9.00 7.39
N THR A 122 2.06 8.23 6.69
CA THR A 122 1.69 7.54 5.45
C THR A 122 2.48 6.23 5.26
N GLU A 123 2.21 5.51 4.17
CA GLU A 123 2.92 4.27 3.78
C GLU A 123 2.94 3.23 4.91
N PRO A 124 1.76 2.80 5.41
CA PRO A 124 1.69 1.79 6.45
C PRO A 124 2.17 0.43 5.92
N SER A 125 2.92 -0.30 6.75
CA SER A 125 3.25 -1.71 6.56
C SER A 125 3.01 -2.46 7.85
N TRP A 126 2.36 -3.62 7.76
CA TRP A 126 1.95 -4.39 8.92
C TRP A 126 3.07 -5.25 9.46
N PHE A 127 3.22 -5.27 10.78
CA PHE A 127 3.94 -6.34 11.45
C PHE A 127 3.14 -7.66 11.38
N PRO A 128 3.80 -8.82 11.51
CA PRO A 128 3.15 -10.14 11.45
C PRO A 128 2.03 -10.36 12.48
N ASP A 129 2.02 -9.56 13.54
CA ASP A 129 1.03 -9.62 14.62
C ASP A 129 -0.34 -9.01 14.27
N SER A 130 -0.49 -8.40 13.08
CA SER A 130 -1.72 -7.70 12.66
C SER A 130 -2.21 -6.61 13.63
N GLN A 131 -1.32 -6.11 14.51
CA GLN A 131 -1.62 -5.12 15.53
C GLN A 131 -0.68 -3.92 15.47
N ASN A 132 0.53 -4.09 14.95
CA ASN A 132 1.48 -2.99 14.81
C ASN A 132 1.65 -2.60 13.34
N LEU A 133 1.86 -1.31 13.12
CA LEU A 133 2.22 -0.72 11.83
C LEU A 133 3.60 -0.10 11.92
N ALA A 134 4.46 -0.38 10.94
CA ALA A 134 5.53 0.52 10.55
C ALA A 134 4.95 1.55 9.56
N PHE A 135 5.44 2.78 9.57
CA PHE A 135 4.95 3.83 8.68
C PHE A 135 5.94 4.98 8.55
N THR A 136 5.83 5.75 7.47
CA THR A 136 6.63 6.96 7.24
C THR A 136 6.01 8.16 7.94
N SER A 137 6.81 8.90 8.70
CA SER A 137 6.43 10.18 9.32
C SER A 137 7.46 11.27 9.10
N ASP A 138 7.00 12.50 8.86
CA ASP A 138 7.84 13.71 8.80
C ASP A 138 7.93 14.47 10.14
N GLN A 139 7.44 13.90 11.24
CA GLN A 139 7.39 14.59 12.53
C GLN A 139 8.76 15.01 13.11
N ALA A 140 9.86 14.41 12.63
CA ALA A 140 11.24 14.79 12.97
C ALA A 140 11.91 15.68 11.90
N GLY A 141 11.13 16.30 11.02
CA GLY A 141 11.59 17.10 9.89
C GLY A 141 11.68 16.30 8.60
N ARG A 142 12.75 15.52 8.41
CA ARG A 142 12.87 14.62 7.24
C ARG A 142 12.08 13.32 7.47
N PRO A 143 11.52 12.69 6.41
CA PRO A 143 10.83 11.41 6.53
C PRO A 143 11.68 10.34 7.22
N GLN A 144 11.09 9.70 8.22
CA GLN A 144 11.67 8.59 8.99
C GLN A 144 10.60 7.53 9.22
N VAL A 145 11.03 6.31 9.54
CA VAL A 145 10.10 5.22 9.83
C VAL A 145 9.80 5.15 11.32
N TYR A 146 8.52 5.02 11.63
CA TYR A 146 7.95 4.90 12.96
C TYR A 146 7.15 3.60 13.09
N LYS A 147 6.96 3.16 14.33
CA LYS A 147 6.10 2.04 14.73
C LYS A 147 4.96 2.55 15.61
N VAL A 148 3.75 2.04 15.41
CA VAL A 148 2.59 2.31 16.28
C VAL A 148 1.72 1.07 16.43
N ASN A 149 1.14 0.85 17.60
CA ASN A 149 0.10 -0.15 17.78
C ASN A 149 -1.24 0.44 17.35
N ILE A 150 -2.01 -0.30 16.55
CA ILE A 150 -3.27 0.21 16.04
C ILE A 150 -4.24 0.53 17.18
N ASN A 151 -4.21 -0.18 18.31
CA ASN A 151 -5.13 0.04 19.43
C ASN A 151 -4.79 1.27 20.28
N GLY A 152 -3.69 1.96 19.98
CA GLY A 152 -3.30 3.21 20.61
C GLY A 152 -1.84 3.22 21.07
N GLY A 153 -1.44 4.32 21.68
CA GLY A 153 -0.07 4.58 22.13
C GLY A 153 0.67 5.56 21.24
N THR A 154 1.83 6.02 21.72
CA THR A 154 2.65 7.01 21.03
C THR A 154 3.50 6.34 19.95
N PRO A 155 3.51 6.85 18.70
CA PRO A 155 4.41 6.34 17.68
C PRO A 155 5.89 6.45 18.07
N GLN A 156 6.66 5.39 17.86
CA GLN A 156 8.08 5.31 18.20
C GLN A 156 8.95 5.28 16.94
N ARG A 157 10.00 6.10 16.89
CA ARG A 157 10.94 6.12 15.75
C ARG A 157 11.79 4.85 15.75
N ILE A 158 11.90 4.18 14.61
CA ILE A 158 12.68 2.93 14.48
C ILE A 158 13.88 3.02 13.53
N THR A 159 14.03 4.12 12.78
CA THR A 159 15.20 4.36 11.90
C THR A 159 16.03 5.55 12.36
N TRP A 160 17.34 5.36 12.52
CA TRP A 160 18.26 6.41 13.00
C TRP A 160 19.50 6.61 12.10
N GLU A 161 19.75 5.68 11.18
CA GLU A 161 20.82 5.78 10.21
C GLU A 161 20.36 6.53 8.95
N GLY A 162 21.27 7.31 8.35
CA GLY A 162 20.98 8.10 7.15
C GLY A 162 20.13 9.34 7.40
N SER A 163 20.03 10.20 6.39
CA SER A 163 19.31 11.48 6.49
C SER A 163 17.79 11.36 6.30
N GLN A 164 17.31 10.28 5.69
CA GLN A 164 15.89 10.05 5.38
C GLN A 164 15.61 8.55 5.17
N ASN A 165 14.49 8.06 5.71
CA ASN A 165 14.02 6.68 5.58
C ASN A 165 12.49 6.66 5.40
N GLN A 166 11.98 5.97 4.38
CA GLN A 166 10.55 5.95 4.02
C GLN A 166 10.18 4.69 3.21
N ASP A 167 8.89 4.46 2.93
CA ASP A 167 8.35 3.31 2.20
C ASP A 167 8.85 1.96 2.74
N ALA A 168 8.76 1.80 4.06
CA ALA A 168 9.18 0.59 4.75
C ALA A 168 8.26 -0.60 4.40
N ASP A 169 8.87 -1.77 4.25
CA ASP A 169 8.13 -3.03 4.15
C ASP A 169 8.61 -3.99 5.24
N VAL A 170 7.73 -4.31 6.19
CA VAL A 170 8.02 -5.23 7.27
C VAL A 170 8.01 -6.65 6.71
N SER A 171 9.07 -7.41 7.00
CA SER A 171 9.16 -8.81 6.58
C SER A 171 8.09 -9.67 7.23
N ALA A 172 7.71 -10.77 6.56
CA ALA A 172 6.70 -11.70 7.06
C ALA A 172 7.07 -12.37 8.41
N ASP A 173 8.36 -12.41 8.76
CA ASP A 173 8.85 -12.91 10.05
C ASP A 173 9.04 -11.80 11.10
N GLY A 174 8.82 -10.53 10.73
CA GLY A 174 8.94 -9.37 11.60
C GLY A 174 10.38 -9.07 12.06
N LYS A 175 11.38 -9.77 11.50
CA LYS A 175 12.78 -9.62 11.87
C LYS A 175 13.50 -8.67 10.92
N ASN A 176 14.30 -7.78 11.49
CA ASN A 176 15.27 -6.99 10.74
C ASN A 176 16.47 -7.88 10.41
N HIS A 177 16.59 -8.32 9.16
CA HIS A 177 17.76 -9.05 8.68
C HIS A 177 18.91 -8.07 8.41
N GLY A 178 19.58 -7.63 9.48
CA GLY A 178 20.87 -6.93 9.43
C GLY A 178 20.82 -5.42 9.15
N ASN A 179 21.49 -4.66 10.02
CA ASN A 179 21.80 -3.22 9.92
C ASN A 179 20.62 -2.23 9.78
N GLY A 180 19.61 -2.35 10.64
CA GLY A 180 18.56 -1.32 10.78
C GLY A 180 17.66 -1.13 9.56
N GLN A 181 17.83 -1.95 8.52
CA GLN A 181 17.03 -1.88 7.31
C GLN A 181 15.84 -2.82 7.45
N LEU A 182 14.67 -2.21 7.61
CA LEU A 182 13.40 -2.84 7.23
C LEU A 182 13.58 -3.38 5.79
N GLY A 183 13.23 -4.65 5.59
CA GLY A 183 13.55 -5.37 4.37
C GLY A 183 13.12 -4.65 3.09
N ARG A 184 13.90 -4.80 2.02
CA ARG A 184 13.52 -4.29 0.69
C ARG A 184 12.44 -5.20 0.08
N ARG A 185 11.21 -4.66 0.01
CA ARG A 185 10.01 -5.11 -0.75
C ARG A 185 9.76 -6.62 -0.92
N SER A 186 8.66 -7.05 -0.30
CA SER A 186 7.78 -8.16 -0.69
C SER A 186 6.32 -7.72 -0.95
N ALA A 187 5.97 -6.44 -0.76
CA ALA A 187 4.78 -5.84 -1.35
C ALA A 187 4.93 -5.78 -2.88
N ALA A 188 3.88 -6.15 -3.62
CA ALA A 188 3.73 -6.08 -5.08
C ALA A 188 4.89 -5.34 -5.77
N HIS A 189 5.87 -6.07 -6.30
CA HIS A 189 7.09 -5.47 -6.86
C HIS A 189 6.72 -4.61 -8.07
N CYS A 190 6.33 -3.35 -7.85
CA CYS A 190 6.00 -2.46 -8.94
C CYS A 190 7.30 -1.95 -9.56
N GLN A 191 7.36 -2.04 -10.88
CA GLN A 191 8.58 -1.78 -11.66
C GLN A 191 8.96 -0.29 -11.69
N THR A 192 8.06 0.63 -11.33
CA THR A 192 8.29 2.08 -11.39
C THR A 192 7.87 2.77 -10.09
N ARG A 193 8.85 3.25 -9.29
CA ARG A 193 8.60 4.10 -8.11
C ARG A 193 8.89 5.56 -8.43
N SER A 194 8.09 6.49 -7.89
CA SER A 194 8.46 7.91 -7.80
C SER A 194 9.44 8.15 -6.64
N GLY A 195 10.11 9.31 -6.61
CA GLY A 195 10.95 9.74 -5.48
C GLY A 195 10.20 9.88 -4.13
N SER A 196 8.87 9.78 -4.18
CA SER A 196 7.96 9.80 -3.04
C SER A 196 7.51 8.39 -2.59
N GLY A 197 8.19 7.31 -2.99
CA GLY A 197 7.89 5.93 -2.55
C GLY A 197 6.73 5.25 -3.30
N TRP A 198 5.80 6.05 -3.82
CA TRP A 198 4.62 5.58 -4.53
C TRP A 198 4.91 4.90 -5.87
N CYS A 199 4.10 3.89 -6.18
CA CYS A 199 4.09 3.25 -7.49
C CYS A 199 3.29 4.08 -8.48
N THR A 200 3.98 4.66 -9.46
CA THR A 200 3.40 5.52 -10.50
C THR A 200 3.87 5.05 -11.86
N GLY A 201 2.96 4.93 -12.84
CA GLY A 201 3.31 4.59 -14.21
C GLY A 201 2.07 4.32 -15.06
N SER A 202 2.22 4.41 -16.39
CA SER A 202 1.16 4.05 -17.34
C SER A 202 0.84 2.55 -17.32
N VAL A 203 1.79 1.70 -16.91
CA VAL A 203 1.51 0.29 -16.67
C VAL A 203 2.11 -0.09 -15.33
N ILE A 204 1.28 -0.59 -14.43
CA ILE A 204 1.69 -1.10 -13.13
C ILE A 204 1.58 -2.62 -13.18
N ASN A 205 2.75 -3.29 -13.20
CA ASN A 205 2.84 -4.74 -13.07
C ASN A 205 2.94 -5.11 -11.60
N VAL A 206 2.08 -6.05 -11.19
CA VAL A 206 2.01 -6.59 -9.85
C VAL A 206 2.28 -8.09 -9.89
N PHE A 207 3.36 -8.52 -9.27
CA PHE A 207 3.72 -9.93 -9.25
C PHE A 207 2.88 -10.71 -8.23
N ARG A 208 2.40 -11.90 -8.59
CA ARG A 208 1.75 -12.83 -7.67
C ARG A 208 2.73 -13.22 -6.57
N ARG A 209 2.26 -13.29 -5.32
CA ARG A 209 3.01 -13.93 -4.24
C ARG A 209 2.93 -15.45 -4.47
N ASN A 210 4.08 -16.12 -4.52
CA ASN A 210 4.10 -17.58 -4.57
C ASN A 210 3.29 -18.14 -3.38
N ALA A 211 2.33 -19.01 -3.68
CA ALA A 211 1.89 -19.98 -2.69
C ALA A 211 3.13 -20.71 -2.19
N LYS A 212 3.29 -20.84 -0.86
CA LYS A 212 4.42 -21.49 -0.22
C LYS A 212 4.87 -22.71 -1.04
N SER A 213 6.11 -22.72 -1.50
CA SER A 213 6.76 -23.95 -1.95
C SER A 213 6.90 -24.85 -0.73
N GLY A 214 5.92 -25.74 -0.53
CA GLY A 214 6.05 -26.85 0.39
C GLY A 214 6.89 -27.92 -0.28
N THR A 215 8.12 -28.08 0.20
CA THR A 215 8.89 -29.33 0.29
C THR A 215 10.01 -29.09 1.30
#